data_AF-A0A351WSD0-F1
#
_entry.id   AF-A0A351WSD0-F1
#
_cell.length_a   1.000
_cell.length_b   1.000
_cell.length_c   1.000
_cell.angle_alpha   90.00
_cell.angle_beta   90.00
_cell.angle_gamma   90.00
#
_symmetry.space_group_name_H-M   'P 1'
#
loop_
_entity.id
_entity.type
_entity.pdbx_description
1 polymer ?
#
loop_
_entity_poly.entity_id
_entity_poly.type
_entity_poly.pdbx_seq_one_letter_code
_entity_poly.pdbx_strand_id
1 'polypeptide(L)'
;MRRWAVLLTAMLLCAGCASTSGGRGGMVQRYTGSKQLEQAEEMLARGDSAGAAKTLGSIVNAPSVDGVTDAALFRLALLTLKPGAEKPASAQAHQLLKRLDKEYPRSPWTHLASPLTELIGIGEELKRQNKTLKGANQSLTKEIGELNKRMEQLKHLDQELERKSR
;
A
#
# COMPACT_ATOMS: atom_id res chain seq x y z
N MET A 1 11.67 0.93 67.03
CA MET A 1 11.57 1.74 65.79
C MET A 1 12.26 1.12 64.57
N ARG A 2 13.44 0.49 64.70
CA ARG A 2 14.21 -0.09 63.58
C ARG A 2 13.53 -1.25 62.82
N ARG A 3 12.67 -2.04 63.48
CA ARG A 3 11.91 -3.15 62.84
C ARG A 3 10.78 -2.67 61.92
N TRP A 4 10.21 -1.50 62.20
CA TRP A 4 9.12 -0.92 61.40
C TRP A 4 9.67 -0.26 60.13
N ALA A 5 10.88 0.30 60.20
CA ALA A 5 11.57 0.85 59.04
C ALA A 5 11.89 -0.21 57.98
N VAL A 6 12.25 -1.45 58.38
CA VAL A 6 12.53 -2.57 57.46
C VAL A 6 11.25 -3.09 56.78
N LEU A 7 10.14 -3.14 57.52
CA LEU A 7 8.83 -3.52 56.96
C LEU A 7 8.31 -2.49 55.94
N LEU A 8 8.50 -1.19 56.21
CA LEU A 8 8.14 -0.12 55.27
C LEU A 8 9.01 -0.11 54.00
N THR A 9 10.32 -0.40 54.12
CA THR A 9 11.20 -0.50 52.94
C THR A 9 10.93 -1.75 52.10
N ALA A 10 10.59 -2.88 52.73
CA ALA A 10 10.18 -4.09 52.01
C ALA A 10 8.86 -3.90 51.24
N MET A 11 7.92 -3.12 51.78
CA MET A 11 6.63 -2.85 51.13
C MET A 11 6.76 -1.92 49.91
N LEU A 12 7.71 -0.96 49.94
CA LEU A 12 7.99 -0.08 48.79
C LEU A 12 8.67 -0.81 47.62
N LEU A 13 9.43 -1.87 47.88
CA LEU A 13 10.12 -2.64 46.82
C LEU A 13 9.17 -3.55 46.02
N CYS A 14 7.98 -3.88 46.54
CA CYS A 14 7.00 -4.71 45.85
C CYS A 14 6.02 -3.93 44.95
N ALA A 15 6.00 -2.59 45.03
CA ALA A 15 5.10 -1.76 44.21
C ALA A 15 5.71 -1.31 42.86
N GLY A 16 6.94 -1.71 42.55
CA GLY A 16 7.75 -1.12 41.47
C GLY A 16 7.58 -1.67 40.05
N CYS A 17 6.75 -2.70 39.80
CA CYS A 17 6.76 -3.40 38.50
C CYS A 17 5.41 -3.42 37.73
N ALA A 18 4.47 -2.51 38.02
CA ALA A 18 3.18 -2.47 37.32
C ALA A 18 3.04 -1.35 36.26
N SER A 19 4.10 -0.59 35.98
CA SER A 19 4.08 0.47 34.96
C SER A 19 4.97 0.12 33.78
N THR A 20 4.53 -0.84 32.97
CA THR A 20 4.95 -0.93 31.57
C THR A 20 3.89 -0.26 30.70
N SER A 21 3.76 1.05 30.85
CA SER A 21 3.04 1.87 29.88
C SER A 21 3.81 1.83 28.56
N GLY A 22 3.26 1.18 27.53
CA GLY A 22 3.84 1.24 26.20
C GLY A 22 3.22 0.33 25.14
N GLY A 23 2.57 -0.77 25.54
CA GLY A 23 1.89 -1.64 24.57
C GLY A 23 0.50 -1.10 24.21
N ARG A 24 0.30 -0.69 22.95
CA ARG A 24 -1.05 -0.52 22.41
C ARG A 24 -1.74 -1.90 22.48
N GLY A 25 -2.72 -2.05 23.36
CA GLY A 25 -3.50 -3.28 23.56
C GLY A 25 -3.18 -4.02 24.87
N GLY A 26 -4.23 -4.39 25.60
CA GLY A 26 -4.10 -5.23 26.80
C GLY A 26 -3.58 -6.63 26.47
N MET A 27 -3.03 -7.33 27.47
CA MET A 27 -2.46 -8.68 27.31
C MET A 27 -3.40 -9.67 26.63
N VAL A 28 -4.71 -9.61 26.96
CA VAL A 28 -5.75 -10.43 26.33
C VAL A 28 -5.88 -10.12 24.84
N GLN A 29 -5.88 -8.84 24.46
CA GLN A 29 -6.00 -8.40 23.07
C GLN A 29 -4.79 -8.84 22.23
N ARG A 30 -3.59 -8.81 22.83
CA ARG A 30 -2.39 -9.31 22.18
C ARG A 30 -2.44 -10.81 21.95
N TYR A 31 -2.90 -11.57 22.94
CA TYR A 31 -3.04 -13.02 22.82
C TYR A 31 -4.08 -13.41 21.75
N THR A 32 -5.26 -12.80 21.77
CA THR A 32 -6.31 -13.07 20.78
C THR A 32 -5.88 -12.67 19.37
N GLY A 33 -5.26 -11.51 19.22
CA GLY A 33 -4.72 -11.05 17.94
C GLY A 33 -3.62 -11.97 17.40
N SER A 34 -2.70 -12.44 18.27
CA SER A 34 -1.65 -13.38 17.87
C SER A 34 -2.24 -14.70 17.36
N LYS A 35 -3.27 -15.23 18.03
CA LYS A 35 -3.94 -16.46 17.60
C LYS A 35 -4.66 -16.30 16.27
N GLN A 36 -5.30 -15.15 16.04
CA GLN A 36 -5.93 -14.84 14.76
C GLN A 36 -4.90 -14.70 13.64
N LEU A 37 -3.73 -14.13 13.92
CA LEU A 37 -2.65 -14.01 12.96
C LEU A 37 -2.11 -15.38 12.56
N GLU A 38 -1.85 -16.26 13.53
CA GLU A 38 -1.43 -17.64 13.29
C GLU A 38 -2.45 -18.41 12.45
N GLN A 39 -3.75 -18.25 12.75
CA GLN A 39 -4.83 -18.83 11.95
C GLN A 39 -4.80 -18.33 10.50
N ALA A 40 -4.54 -17.04 10.27
CA ALA A 40 -4.42 -16.50 8.93
C ALA A 40 -3.19 -17.05 8.19
N GLU A 41 -2.07 -17.27 8.90
CA GLU A 41 -0.88 -17.88 8.34
C GLU A 41 -1.12 -19.34 7.94
N GLU A 42 -1.84 -20.11 8.75
CA GLU A 42 -2.26 -21.46 8.39
C GLU A 42 -3.17 -21.47 7.15
N MET A 43 -4.11 -20.52 7.06
CA MET A 43 -4.97 -20.38 5.87
C MET A 43 -4.12 -20.11 4.62
N LEU A 44 -3.12 -19.23 4.71
CA LEU A 44 -2.18 -18.97 3.62
C LEU A 44 -1.38 -20.22 3.24
N ALA A 45 -0.88 -20.97 4.24
CA ALA A 45 -0.13 -22.21 4.01
C ALA A 45 -0.98 -23.28 3.30
N ARG A 46 -2.30 -23.31 3.54
CA ARG A 46 -3.25 -24.20 2.87
C ARG A 46 -3.75 -23.67 1.52
N GLY A 47 -3.31 -22.49 1.11
CA GLY A 47 -3.73 -21.83 -0.14
C GLY A 47 -5.04 -21.05 -0.06
N ASP A 48 -5.68 -20.97 1.12
CA ASP A 48 -6.90 -20.17 1.33
C ASP A 48 -6.59 -18.68 1.50
N SER A 49 -6.21 -18.05 0.39
CA SER A 49 -5.88 -16.63 0.35
C SER A 49 -7.09 -15.73 0.67
N ALA A 50 -8.30 -16.17 0.34
CA ALA A 50 -9.53 -15.41 0.55
C ALA A 50 -9.94 -15.41 2.04
N GLY A 51 -9.89 -16.56 2.70
CA GLY A 51 -10.09 -16.69 4.14
C GLY A 51 -9.04 -15.91 4.92
N ALA A 52 -7.76 -16.05 4.54
CA ALA A 52 -6.68 -15.29 5.15
C ALA A 52 -6.88 -13.77 5.04
N ALA A 53 -7.24 -13.26 3.85
CA ALA A 53 -7.50 -11.83 3.65
C ALA A 53 -8.62 -11.31 4.57
N LYS A 54 -9.68 -12.10 4.79
CA LYS A 54 -10.77 -11.74 5.70
C LYS A 54 -10.29 -11.67 7.16
N THR A 55 -9.54 -12.66 7.61
CA THR A 55 -9.01 -12.72 8.99
C THR A 55 -7.98 -11.62 9.24
N LEU A 56 -7.07 -11.37 8.30
CA LEU A 56 -6.11 -10.27 8.39
C LEU A 56 -6.83 -8.91 8.39
N GLY A 57 -7.89 -8.76 7.59
CA GLY A 57 -8.74 -7.58 7.60
C GLY A 57 -9.39 -7.32 8.95
N SER A 58 -9.88 -8.35 9.65
CA SER A 58 -10.45 -8.17 10.99
C SER A 58 -9.40 -7.74 12.01
N ILE A 59 -8.16 -8.25 11.92
CA ILE A 59 -7.04 -7.82 12.77
C ILE A 59 -6.70 -6.34 12.54
N VAL A 60 -6.64 -5.91 11.27
CA VAL A 60 -6.28 -4.53 10.88
C VAL A 60 -7.34 -3.49 11.29
N ASN A 61 -8.60 -3.93 11.40
CA ASN A 61 -9.73 -3.09 11.81
C ASN A 61 -10.00 -3.12 13.32
N ALA A 62 -9.39 -4.04 14.06
CA ALA A 62 -9.46 -4.12 15.51
C ALA A 62 -8.50 -3.11 16.17
N PRO A 63 -8.58 -2.91 17.51
CA PRO A 63 -7.60 -2.11 18.23
C PRO A 63 -6.17 -2.56 17.94
N SER A 64 -5.33 -1.60 17.58
CA SER A 64 -3.94 -1.80 17.18
C SER A 64 -3.13 -2.51 18.28
N VAL A 65 -2.40 -3.56 17.87
CA VAL A 65 -1.46 -4.29 18.72
C VAL A 65 -0.12 -4.39 18.02
N ASP A 66 0.92 -3.89 18.67
CA ASP A 66 2.29 -3.94 18.15
C ASP A 66 2.78 -5.38 18.01
N GLY A 67 3.31 -5.72 16.83
CA GLY A 67 3.77 -7.05 16.44
C GLY A 67 2.71 -7.93 15.78
N VAL A 68 1.42 -7.58 15.92
CA VAL A 68 0.29 -8.30 15.31
C VAL A 68 -0.32 -7.51 14.16
N THR A 69 -0.70 -6.25 14.43
CA THR A 69 -1.40 -5.41 13.45
C THR A 69 -0.49 -4.99 12.30
N ASP A 70 0.79 -4.72 12.58
CA ASP A 70 1.82 -4.44 11.59
C ASP A 70 2.09 -5.65 10.68
N ALA A 71 2.22 -6.84 11.27
CA ALA A 71 2.35 -8.10 10.53
C ALA A 71 1.15 -8.37 9.62
N ALA A 72 -0.06 -8.07 10.11
CA ALA A 72 -1.30 -8.22 9.37
C ALA A 72 -1.45 -7.19 8.24
N LEU A 73 -1.08 -5.93 8.48
CA LEU A 73 -1.07 -4.87 7.46
C LEU A 73 -0.18 -5.26 6.27
N PHE A 74 1.03 -5.74 6.55
CA PHE A 74 1.97 -6.16 5.51
C PHE A 74 1.43 -7.34 4.69
N ARG A 75 0.98 -8.41 5.35
CA ARG A 75 0.45 -9.61 4.66
C ARG A 75 -0.81 -9.28 3.86
N LEU A 76 -1.71 -8.48 4.42
CA LEU A 76 -2.92 -8.05 3.72
C LEU A 76 -2.57 -7.21 2.49
N ALA A 77 -1.58 -6.31 2.59
CA ALA A 77 -1.11 -5.53 1.46
C ALA A 77 -0.63 -6.45 0.32
N LEU A 78 0.17 -7.47 0.62
CA LEU A 78 0.62 -8.45 -0.37
C LEU A 78 -0.54 -9.21 -1.04
N LEU A 79 -1.55 -9.64 -0.28
CA LEU A 79 -2.72 -10.32 -0.84
C LEU A 79 -3.57 -9.41 -1.73
N THR A 80 -3.61 -8.11 -1.43
CA THR A 80 -4.32 -7.13 -2.27
C THR A 80 -3.50 -6.70 -3.48
N LEU A 81 -2.20 -6.97 -3.51
CA LEU A 81 -1.34 -6.62 -4.63
C LEU A 81 -1.66 -7.54 -5.82
N LYS A 82 -2.28 -6.97 -6.86
CA LYS A 82 -2.58 -7.68 -8.11
C LYS A 82 -1.78 -7.08 -9.26
N PRO A 83 -0.61 -7.63 -9.61
CA PRO A 83 0.17 -7.15 -10.74
C PRO A 83 -0.62 -7.34 -12.04
N GLY A 84 -0.70 -6.28 -12.85
CA GLY A 84 -1.35 -6.32 -14.17
C GLY A 84 -2.86 -6.05 -14.21
N ALA A 85 -3.56 -5.97 -13.07
CA ALA A 85 -4.97 -5.60 -13.07
C ALA A 85 -5.13 -4.06 -13.13
N GLU A 86 -5.98 -3.55 -14.02
CA GLU A 86 -6.25 -2.10 -14.18
C GLU A 86 -6.90 -1.42 -12.95
N LYS A 87 -7.09 -2.12 -11.83
CA LYS A 87 -8.10 -1.87 -10.77
C LYS A 87 -7.53 -1.52 -9.37
N PRO A 88 -8.37 -1.01 -8.43
CA PRO A 88 -7.99 -0.39 -7.15
C PRO A 88 -7.20 -1.25 -6.15
N ALA A 89 -7.00 -2.54 -6.44
CA ALA A 89 -6.32 -3.46 -5.52
C ALA A 89 -4.84 -3.05 -5.27
N SER A 90 -4.15 -2.53 -6.29
CA SER A 90 -2.79 -1.95 -6.12
C SER A 90 -2.81 -0.66 -5.29
N ALA A 91 -3.85 0.17 -5.45
CA ALA A 91 -4.01 1.39 -4.65
C ALA A 91 -4.30 1.05 -3.18
N GLN A 92 -5.10 0.01 -2.92
CA GLN A 92 -5.37 -0.50 -1.58
C GLN A 92 -4.09 -1.05 -0.92
N ALA A 93 -3.31 -1.86 -1.65
CA ALA A 93 -2.02 -2.35 -1.17
C ALA A 93 -1.10 -1.17 -0.78
N HIS A 94 -1.00 -0.16 -1.64
CA HIS A 94 -0.21 1.04 -1.38
C HIS A 94 -0.67 1.82 -0.14
N GLN A 95 -1.99 1.95 0.05
CA GLN A 95 -2.55 2.58 1.26
C GLN A 95 -2.22 1.80 2.53
N LEU A 96 -2.31 0.46 2.49
CA LEU A 96 -1.96 -0.40 3.62
C LEU A 96 -0.48 -0.28 3.99
N LEU A 97 0.42 -0.25 3.01
CA LEU A 97 1.85 -0.06 3.25
C LEU A 97 2.18 1.34 3.78
N LYS A 98 1.54 2.40 3.27
CA LYS A 98 1.65 3.76 3.83
C LYS A 98 1.17 3.83 5.27
N ARG A 99 0.09 3.11 5.59
CA ARG A 99 -0.42 3.02 6.97
C ARG A 99 0.58 2.30 7.86
N LEU A 100 1.19 1.21 7.39
CA LEU A 100 2.23 0.47 8.10
C LEU A 100 3.43 1.36 8.44
N ASP A 101 3.95 2.12 7.46
CA ASP A 101 5.06 3.05 7.65
C ASP A 101 4.74 4.15 8.67
N LYS A 102 3.55 4.74 8.57
CA LYS A 102 3.10 5.81 9.46
C LYS A 102 2.82 5.34 10.89
N GLU A 103 2.14 4.21 11.06
CA GLU A 103 1.67 3.73 12.37
C GLU A 103 2.73 2.90 13.10
N TYR A 104 3.63 2.22 12.38
CA TYR A 104 4.61 1.30 12.92
C TYR A 104 6.01 1.50 12.31
N PRO A 105 6.61 2.71 12.39
CA PRO A 105 7.89 3.01 11.72
C PRO A 105 9.08 2.17 12.21
N ARG A 106 9.00 1.59 13.42
CA ARG A 106 10.05 0.72 14.00
C ARG A 106 9.80 -0.78 13.78
N SER A 107 8.73 -1.14 13.07
CA SER A 107 8.42 -2.55 12.83
C SER A 107 9.38 -3.16 11.79
N PRO A 108 9.82 -4.41 11.97
CA PRO A 108 10.57 -5.11 10.93
C PRO A 108 9.77 -5.21 9.61
N TRP A 109 8.44 -5.27 9.69
CA TRP A 109 7.57 -5.32 8.51
C TRP A 109 7.63 -4.03 7.69
N THR A 110 7.84 -2.88 8.34
CA THR A 110 8.01 -1.59 7.67
C THR A 110 9.29 -1.55 6.85
N HIS A 111 10.39 -2.07 7.41
CA HIS A 111 11.66 -2.18 6.67
C HIS A 111 11.52 -3.10 5.45
N LEU A 112 10.81 -4.22 5.60
CA LEU A 112 10.52 -5.14 4.49
C LEU A 112 9.56 -4.54 3.45
N ALA A 113 8.66 -3.66 3.87
CA ALA A 113 7.69 -2.97 3.02
C ALA A 113 8.29 -1.81 2.21
N SER A 114 9.42 -1.25 2.63
CA SER A 114 10.00 -0.05 1.99
C SER A 114 10.28 -0.25 0.49
N PRO A 115 11.03 -1.30 0.06
CA PRO A 115 11.28 -1.52 -1.36
C PRO A 115 9.99 -1.78 -2.15
N LEU A 116 9.02 -2.46 -1.55
CA LEU A 116 7.74 -2.73 -2.19
C LEU A 116 6.94 -1.45 -2.44
N THR A 117 6.95 -0.52 -1.48
CA THR A 117 6.26 0.77 -1.60
C THR A 117 6.87 1.61 -2.72
N GLU A 118 8.19 1.61 -2.84
CA GLU A 118 8.92 2.28 -3.91
C GLU A 118 8.60 1.67 -5.28
N LEU A 119 8.65 0.34 -5.40
CA LEU A 119 8.33 -0.37 -6.64
C LEU A 119 6.89 -0.10 -7.12
N ILE A 120 5.93 -0.05 -6.19
CA ILE A 120 4.54 0.32 -6.51
C ILE A 120 4.48 1.76 -7.03
N GLY A 121 5.20 2.69 -6.39
CA GLY A 121 5.27 4.09 -6.82
C GLY A 121 5.86 4.24 -8.24
N ILE A 122 6.95 3.52 -8.53
CA ILE A 122 7.56 3.49 -9.87
C ILE A 122 6.56 2.94 -10.91
N GLY A 123 5.84 1.87 -10.58
CA GLY A 123 4.83 1.28 -11.46
C GLY A 123 3.66 2.23 -11.76
N GLU A 124 3.20 2.99 -10.75
CA GLU A 124 2.14 3.99 -10.92
C GLU A 124 2.59 5.17 -11.79
N GLU A 125 3.81 5.67 -11.57
CA GLU A 125 4.37 6.76 -12.39
C GLU A 125 4.57 6.31 -13.84
N LEU A 126 5.12 5.11 -14.06
CA LEU A 126 5.28 4.56 -15.40
C LEU A 126 3.93 4.41 -16.12
N LYS A 127 2.89 3.98 -15.40
CA LYS A 127 1.52 3.89 -15.94
C LYS A 127 0.98 5.28 -16.31
N ARG A 128 1.21 6.29 -15.48
CA ARG A 128 0.83 7.68 -15.75
C ARG A 128 1.53 8.21 -17.01
N GLN A 129 2.84 8.01 -17.11
CA GLN A 129 3.62 8.39 -18.29
C GLN A 129 3.14 7.68 -19.55
N ASN A 130 2.84 6.38 -19.47
CA ASN A 130 2.32 5.62 -20.61
C ASN A 130 0.96 6.16 -21.07
N LYS A 131 0.08 6.55 -20.14
CA LYS A 131 -1.20 7.20 -20.47
C LYS A 131 -1.00 8.54 -21.17
N THR A 132 -0.07 9.36 -20.67
CA THR A 132 0.29 10.65 -21.30
C THR A 132 0.85 10.46 -22.70
N LEU A 133 1.79 9.53 -22.88
CA LEU A 133 2.39 9.20 -24.18
C LEU A 133 1.35 8.70 -25.18
N LYS A 134 0.42 7.84 -24.75
CA LYS A 134 -0.70 7.41 -25.60
C LYS A 134 -1.57 8.58 -26.04
N GLY A 135 -1.89 9.51 -25.14
CA GLY A 135 -2.64 10.73 -25.47
C GLY A 135 -1.90 11.61 -26.48
N ALA A 136 -0.60 11.84 -26.27
CA ALA A 136 0.23 12.61 -27.18
C ALA A 136 0.32 11.97 -28.57
N ASN A 137 0.56 10.66 -28.64
CA ASN A 137 0.57 9.92 -29.91
C ASN A 137 -0.77 10.02 -30.65
N GLN A 138 -1.90 9.96 -29.95
CA GLN A 138 -3.22 10.14 -30.57
C GLN A 138 -3.40 11.56 -31.13
N SER A 139 -2.91 12.60 -30.44
CA SER A 139 -2.95 13.97 -30.95
C SER A 139 -2.10 14.12 -32.20
N LEU A 140 -0.84 13.69 -32.14
CA LEU A 140 0.09 13.73 -33.27
C LEU A 140 -0.46 12.98 -34.49
N THR A 141 -1.08 11.82 -34.27
CA THR A 141 -1.72 11.05 -35.36
C THR A 141 -2.85 11.83 -36.04
N LYS A 142 -3.65 12.59 -35.27
CA LYS A 142 -4.70 13.45 -35.81
C LYS A 142 -4.11 14.63 -36.58
N GLU A 143 -3.10 15.30 -36.03
CA GLU A 143 -2.41 16.42 -36.67
C GLU A 143 -1.77 16.01 -38.00
N ILE A 144 -1.10 14.85 -38.06
CA ILE A 144 -0.58 14.28 -39.31
C ILE A 144 -1.70 14.09 -40.33
N GLY A 145 -2.84 13.54 -39.90
CA GLY A 145 -4.01 13.35 -40.76
C GLY A 145 -4.58 14.68 -41.30
N GLU A 146 -4.63 15.72 -40.47
CA GLU A 146 -5.08 17.06 -40.88
C GLU A 146 -4.10 17.75 -41.83
N LEU A 147 -2.79 17.69 -41.54
CA LEU A 147 -1.76 18.27 -42.39
C LEU A 147 -1.74 17.60 -43.77
N ASN A 148 -1.86 16.28 -43.84
CA ASN A 148 -1.99 15.56 -45.11
C ASN A 148 -3.22 16.02 -45.89
N LYS A 149 -4.39 16.20 -45.25
CA LYS A 149 -5.57 16.74 -45.95
C LYS A 149 -5.32 18.14 -46.51
N ARG A 150 -4.64 19.01 -45.74
CA ARG A 150 -4.31 20.38 -46.19
C ARG A 150 -3.31 20.39 -47.33
N MET A 151 -2.28 19.54 -47.30
CA MET A 151 -1.34 19.40 -48.41
C MET A 151 -2.06 18.97 -49.69
N GLU A 152 -2.96 18.00 -49.61
CA GLU A 152 -3.71 17.51 -50.76
C GLU A 152 -4.65 18.58 -51.34
N GLN A 153 -5.26 19.40 -50.48
CA GLN A 153 -6.03 20.57 -50.90
C GLN A 153 -5.18 21.62 -51.61
N LEU A 154 -3.99 21.92 -51.09
CA LEU A 154 -3.05 22.86 -51.71
C LEU A 154 -2.57 22.37 -53.08
N LYS A 155 -2.21 21.09 -53.20
CA LYS A 155 -1.84 20.49 -54.49
C LYS A 155 -2.97 20.59 -55.52
N HIS A 156 -4.22 20.39 -55.09
CA HIS A 156 -5.37 20.53 -55.97
C HIS A 156 -5.56 21.98 -56.44
N LEU A 157 -5.43 22.94 -55.53
CA LEU A 157 -5.49 24.37 -55.87
C LEU A 157 -4.38 24.79 -56.85
N ASP A 158 -3.15 24.32 -56.65
CA ASP A 158 -2.04 24.60 -57.56
C ASP A 158 -2.32 24.04 -58.98
N GLN A 159 -2.85 22.82 -59.08
CA GLN A 159 -3.26 22.23 -60.36
C GLN A 159 -4.38 23.02 -61.05
N GLU A 160 -5.35 23.55 -60.29
CA GLU A 160 -6.40 24.40 -60.84
C GLU A 160 -5.86 25.73 -61.35
N LEU A 161 -4.91 26.34 -60.64
CA LEU A 161 -4.27 27.59 -61.05
C LEU A 161 -3.46 27.40 -62.33
N GLU A 162 -2.66 26.33 -62.45
CA GLU A 162 -1.90 26.03 -63.67
C GLU A 162 -2.79 25.82 -64.89
N ARG A 163 -3.95 25.18 -64.70
CA ARG A 163 -4.95 24.99 -65.77
C ARG A 163 -5.60 26.30 -66.22
N LYS A 164 -5.78 27.26 -65.31
CA LYS A 164 -6.36 28.58 -65.61
C LYS A 164 -5.34 29.56 -66.20
N SER A 165 -4.05 29.36 -65.95
CA SER A 165 -2.98 30.22 -66.47
C SER A 165 -2.47 29.84 -67.87
N ARG A 166 -2.92 28.71 -68.43
CA ARG A 166 -2.67 28.28 -69.81
C ARG A 166 -3.86 28.61 -70.69
#